data_AF-A0A3A9JWZ0-F1
#
_entry.id   AF-A0A3A9JWZ0-F1
#
_cell.length_a   1.000
_cell.length_b   1.000
_cell.length_c   1.000
_cell.angle_alpha   90.00
_cell.angle_beta   90.00
_cell.angle_gamma   90.00
#
_symmetry.space_group_name_H-M   'P 1'
#
loop_
_entity.id
_entity.type
_entity.pdbx_description
1 polymer ?
#
loop_
_entity_poly.entity_id
_entity_poly.type
_entity_poly.pdbx_seq_one_letter_code
_entity_poly.pdbx_strand_id
1 'polypeptide(L)'
;MKKVRVLTLIVLLVLIIGSAAYATQTGIRVFINGVELQREIPAQYVNGVLMLPAIEVAKAINANMTVDPQMSTVSITQNAFMFTPTRSAVNYWYTPDSDIVIPPIDGTDAFKADITEAFNLLKEKDCFSYVAAATYIVRTHGRGRGGHSTHIL
;
A
#
# COMPACT_ATOMS: atom_id res chain seq x y z
N MET A 1 45.53 -51.49 -22.31
CA MET A 1 44.99 -51.21 -20.96
C MET A 1 45.20 -49.77 -20.49
N LYS A 2 46.38 -49.14 -20.66
CA LYS A 2 46.64 -47.75 -20.23
C LYS A 2 45.69 -46.72 -20.87
N LYS A 3 45.45 -46.79 -22.20
CA LYS A 3 44.56 -45.86 -22.92
C LYS A 3 43.11 -45.91 -22.46
N VAL A 4 42.61 -47.11 -22.12
CA VAL A 4 41.23 -47.30 -21.61
C VAL A 4 41.09 -46.69 -20.22
N ARG A 5 42.06 -46.90 -19.32
CA ARG A 5 42.07 -46.29 -17.98
C ARG A 5 42.15 -44.76 -17.99
N VAL A 6 42.91 -44.20 -18.93
CA VAL A 6 42.98 -42.74 -19.12
C VAL A 6 41.64 -42.20 -19.61
N LEU A 7 40.97 -42.89 -20.54
CA LEU A 7 39.65 -42.49 -21.01
C LEU A 7 38.61 -42.53 -19.89
N THR A 8 38.66 -43.55 -19.02
CA THR A 8 37.73 -43.65 -17.88
C THR A 8 37.92 -42.52 -16.88
N LEU A 9 39.17 -42.11 -16.62
CA LEU A 9 39.47 -40.99 -15.73
C LEU A 9 39.00 -39.64 -16.30
N ILE A 10 39.12 -39.44 -17.61
CA ILE A 10 38.62 -38.22 -18.26
C ILE A 10 37.09 -38.14 -18.19
N VAL A 11 36.40 -39.25 -18.46
CA VAL A 11 34.93 -39.30 -18.36
C VAL A 11 34.45 -39.05 -16.92
N LEU A 12 35.14 -39.60 -15.93
CA LEU A 12 34.83 -39.35 -14.52
C LEU A 12 35.06 -37.88 -14.14
N LEU A 13 36.12 -37.26 -14.65
CA LEU A 13 36.42 -35.85 -14.41
C LEU A 13 35.35 -34.93 -15.01
N VAL A 14 34.89 -35.21 -16.22
CA VAL A 14 33.83 -34.44 -16.91
C VAL A 14 32.49 -34.54 -16.17
N LEU A 15 32.19 -35.70 -15.57
CA LEU A 15 30.99 -35.91 -14.74
C LEU A 15 31.00 -35.08 -13.45
N ILE A 16 32.18 -34.82 -12.87
CA ILE A 16 32.33 -34.02 -11.64
C ILE A 16 32.23 -32.51 -11.95
N ILE A 17 32.63 -32.07 -13.14
CA ILE A 17 32.60 -30.65 -13.52
C ILE A 17 31.18 -30.19 -13.93
N GLY A 18 30.29 -31.11 -14.30
CA GLY A 18 28.95 -30.82 -14.82
C GLY A 18 27.90 -30.39 -13.80
N SER A 19 28.17 -30.41 -12.49
CA SER A 19 27.19 -30.07 -11.44
C SER A 19 27.34 -28.65 -10.90
N ALA A 20 27.73 -27.68 -11.73
CA ALA A 20 27.50 -26.27 -11.41
C ALA A 20 26.06 -25.91 -11.83
N ALA A 21 25.07 -26.43 -11.10
CA ALA A 21 23.73 -25.91 -11.16
C ALA A 21 23.77 -24.51 -10.55
N TYR A 22 23.87 -23.48 -11.40
CA TYR A 22 23.65 -22.10 -10.96
C TYR A 22 22.20 -22.03 -10.48
N ALA A 23 22.00 -22.07 -9.17
CA ALA A 23 20.74 -21.65 -8.59
C ALA A 23 20.57 -20.17 -8.96
N THR A 24 19.75 -19.89 -9.97
CA THR A 24 19.25 -18.54 -10.20
C THR A 24 18.49 -18.16 -8.94
N GLN A 25 19.14 -17.34 -8.12
CA GLN A 25 18.54 -16.75 -6.94
C GLN A 25 17.47 -15.78 -7.44
N THR A 26 16.28 -16.29 -7.74
CA THR A 26 15.12 -15.46 -8.03
C THR A 26 14.82 -14.68 -6.76
N GLY A 27 15.23 -13.42 -6.73
CA GLY A 27 15.02 -12.53 -5.59
C GLY A 27 13.55 -12.46 -5.19
N ILE A 28 13.29 -12.09 -3.95
CA ILE A 28 11.94 -11.87 -3.44
C ILE A 28 11.30 -10.77 -4.29
N ARG A 29 10.12 -11.03 -4.88
CA ARG A 29 9.36 -10.04 -5.65
C ARG A 29 8.36 -9.31 -4.77
N VAL A 30 8.16 -8.02 -5.00
CA VAL A 30 7.28 -7.16 -4.20
C VAL A 30 6.37 -6.39 -5.14
N PHE A 31 5.08 -6.35 -4.81
CA PHE A 31 4.06 -5.69 -5.61
C PHE A 31 3.32 -4.67 -4.76
N ILE A 32 3.08 -3.48 -5.33
CA ILE A 32 2.26 -2.43 -4.72
C ILE A 32 1.14 -2.12 -5.72
N ASN A 33 -0.12 -2.31 -5.30
CA ASN A 33 -1.30 -2.14 -6.15
C ASN A 33 -1.20 -2.92 -7.48
N GLY A 34 -0.66 -4.13 -7.45
CA GLY A 34 -0.49 -5.00 -8.63
C GLY A 34 0.68 -4.65 -9.54
N VAL A 35 1.42 -3.56 -9.26
CA VAL A 35 2.62 -3.17 -10.01
C VAL A 35 3.86 -3.71 -9.30
N GLU A 36 4.74 -4.38 -10.04
CA GLU A 36 6.01 -4.89 -9.49
C GLU A 36 6.94 -3.71 -9.15
N LEU A 37 7.41 -3.69 -7.91
CA LEU A 37 8.36 -2.70 -7.42
C LEU A 37 9.78 -3.10 -7.86
N GLN A 38 10.30 -2.35 -8.83
CA GLN A 38 11.71 -2.40 -9.22
C GLN A 38 12.57 -1.81 -8.09
N ARG A 39 13.60 -2.54 -7.69
CA ARG A 39 14.40 -2.23 -6.50
C ARG A 39 15.89 -2.38 -6.78
N GLU A 40 16.65 -1.44 -6.26
CA GLU A 40 18.11 -1.49 -6.33
C GLU A 40 18.66 -2.38 -5.22
N ILE A 41 18.02 -2.34 -4.05
CA ILE A 41 18.39 -3.19 -2.91
C ILE A 41 17.37 -4.33 -2.80
N PRO A 42 17.79 -5.60 -2.94
CA PRO A 42 16.88 -6.73 -2.86
C PRO A 42 16.30 -6.86 -1.45
N ALA A 43 15.06 -7.37 -1.37
CA ALA A 43 14.48 -7.73 -0.08
C ALA A 43 15.19 -8.95 0.48
N GLN A 44 15.28 -9.02 1.81
CA GLN A 44 16.05 -10.03 2.52
C GLN A 44 15.25 -10.60 3.68
N TYR A 45 15.45 -11.88 3.97
CA TYR A 45 15.01 -12.45 5.24
C TYR A 45 16.13 -12.30 6.27
N VAL A 46 15.86 -11.58 7.36
CA VAL A 46 16.77 -11.44 8.49
C VAL A 46 16.07 -11.99 9.72
N ASN A 47 16.63 -13.04 10.32
CA ASN A 47 16.06 -13.72 11.48
C ASN A 47 14.59 -14.17 11.30
N GLY A 48 14.24 -14.62 10.09
CA GLY A 48 12.87 -15.02 9.75
C GLY A 48 11.90 -13.87 9.46
N VAL A 49 12.36 -12.62 9.55
CA VAL A 49 11.57 -11.43 9.23
C VAL A 49 11.94 -10.93 7.83
N LEU A 50 10.93 -10.65 7.00
CA LEU A 50 11.13 -10.02 5.71
C LEU A 50 11.49 -8.53 5.91
N MET A 51 12.67 -8.14 5.46
CA MET A 51 13.13 -6.75 5.43
C MET A 51 13.06 -6.19 4.01
N LEU A 52 12.49 -4.99 3.90
CA LEU A 52 12.35 -4.25 2.66
C LEU A 52 12.89 -2.83 2.85
N PRO A 53 13.61 -2.25 1.87
CA PRO A 53 14.07 -0.87 1.97
C PRO A 53 12.89 0.11 2.09
N ALA A 54 12.81 0.82 3.22
CA ALA A 54 11.72 1.74 3.50
C ALA A 54 11.59 2.87 2.45
N ILE A 55 12.72 3.35 1.91
CA ILE A 55 12.76 4.37 0.86
C ILE A 55 12.00 3.93 -0.40
N GLU A 56 12.19 2.69 -0.83
CA GLU A 56 11.59 2.19 -2.06
C GLU A 56 10.08 2.04 -1.91
N VAL A 57 9.63 1.56 -0.74
CA VAL A 57 8.21 1.51 -0.38
C VAL A 57 7.62 2.91 -0.33
N ALA A 58 8.27 3.85 0.35
CA ALA A 58 7.81 5.24 0.46
C ALA A 58 7.66 5.90 -0.91
N LYS A 59 8.66 5.75 -1.80
CA LYS A 59 8.60 6.26 -3.18
C LYS A 59 7.42 5.66 -3.95
N ALA A 60 7.21 4.35 -3.84
CA ALA A 60 6.14 3.67 -4.56
C ALA A 60 4.73 4.10 -4.12
N ILE A 61 4.59 4.55 -2.88
CA ILE A 61 3.33 5.12 -2.36
C ILE A 61 3.27 6.66 -2.48
N ASN A 62 4.18 7.29 -3.23
CA ASN A 62 4.28 8.75 -3.36
C ASN A 62 4.43 9.48 -2.01
N ALA A 63 5.09 8.86 -1.04
CA ALA A 63 5.48 9.49 0.20
C ALA A 63 6.89 10.08 0.11
N ASN A 64 7.09 11.21 0.77
CA ASN A 64 8.39 11.82 0.98
C ASN A 64 9.02 11.18 2.23
N MET A 65 10.32 10.88 2.17
CA MET A 65 11.05 10.30 3.29
C MET A 65 12.29 11.13 3.56
N THR A 66 12.40 11.62 4.79
CA THR A 66 13.55 12.37 5.29
C THR A 66 14.23 11.54 6.36
N VAL A 67 15.55 11.38 6.23
CA VAL A 67 16.38 10.72 7.23
C VAL A 67 17.18 11.79 7.95
N ASP A 68 17.03 11.86 9.27
CA ASP A 68 17.88 12.67 10.13
C ASP A 68 19.00 11.78 10.71
N PRO A 69 20.23 11.89 10.20
CA PRO A 69 21.34 11.05 10.65
C PRO A 69 21.83 11.42 12.05
N GLN A 70 21.54 12.64 12.56
CA GLN A 70 21.97 13.05 13.90
C GLN A 70 21.06 12.48 14.98
N MET A 71 19.75 12.40 14.70
CA MET A 71 18.77 11.86 15.64
C MET A 71 18.48 10.37 15.44
N SER A 72 19.06 9.73 14.44
CA SER A 72 18.68 8.36 14.00
C SER A 72 17.17 8.24 13.73
N THR A 73 16.58 9.32 13.21
CA THR A 73 15.14 9.44 13.00
C THR A 73 14.83 9.32 11.52
N VAL A 74 13.79 8.56 11.21
CA VAL A 74 13.22 8.43 9.87
C VAL A 74 11.82 9.01 9.90
N SER A 75 11.58 10.01 9.05
CA SER A 75 10.27 10.65 8.89
C SER A 75 9.72 10.36 7.51
N ILE A 76 8.56 9.70 7.44
CA ILE A 76 7.84 9.46 6.20
C ILE A 76 6.59 10.35 6.22
N THR A 77 6.51 11.27 5.28
CA THR A 77 5.36 12.16 5.10
C THR A 77 4.74 11.89 3.74
N GLN A 78 3.52 11.37 3.76
CA GLN A 78 2.71 11.33 2.55
C GLN A 78 1.89 12.61 2.52
N ASN A 79 1.92 13.33 1.40
CA ASN A 79 0.85 14.27 1.13
C ASN A 79 -0.38 13.40 0.98
N ALA A 80 -1.19 13.28 2.03
CA ALA A 80 -2.52 12.72 1.92
C ALA A 80 -3.14 13.36 0.68
N PHE A 81 -3.62 12.55 -0.25
CA PHE A 81 -4.27 13.07 -1.44
C PHE A 81 -5.40 13.96 -0.94
N MET A 82 -5.14 15.27 -0.95
CA MET A 82 -6.10 16.27 -0.51
C MET A 82 -7.14 16.27 -1.63
N PHE A 83 -8.14 15.38 -1.54
CA PHE A 83 -9.48 15.90 -1.75
C PHE A 83 -9.51 17.17 -0.91
N THR A 84 -9.56 18.32 -1.57
CA THR A 84 -9.54 19.60 -0.88
C THR A 84 -10.99 20.06 -0.72
N PRO A 85 -11.82 19.52 0.20
CA PRO A 85 -12.91 20.31 0.72
C PRO A 85 -12.28 21.18 1.82
N THR A 86 -11.65 22.29 1.41
CA THR A 86 -11.33 23.45 2.25
C THR A 86 -11.05 23.13 3.73
N ARG A 87 -9.75 23.01 4.03
CA ARG A 87 -9.07 23.22 5.33
C ARG A 87 -10.03 23.50 6.51
N SER A 88 -10.41 22.44 7.21
CA SER A 88 -10.66 22.46 8.65
C SER A 88 -10.73 21.02 9.14
N ALA A 89 -9.64 20.57 9.75
CA ALA A 89 -9.50 19.45 10.67
C ALA A 89 -10.35 18.20 10.39
N VAL A 90 -9.77 17.22 9.70
CA VAL A 90 -10.08 15.81 9.99
C VAL A 90 -8.80 15.23 10.58
N ASN A 91 -8.80 15.03 11.90
CA ASN A 91 -7.73 14.32 12.59
C ASN A 91 -7.72 12.87 12.11
N TYR A 92 -6.55 12.37 11.72
CA TYR A 92 -6.31 11.00 11.24
C TYR A 92 -6.34 9.94 12.37
N TRP A 93 -7.35 10.01 13.23
CA TRP A 93 -7.72 8.96 14.20
C TRP A 93 -9.10 8.40 13.85
N TYR A 94 -9.36 8.18 12.56
CA TYR A 94 -10.64 7.70 12.08
C TYR A 94 -10.54 6.19 11.83
N THR A 95 -11.17 5.42 12.70
CA THR A 95 -11.35 3.98 12.50
C THR A 95 -12.40 3.75 11.39
N PRO A 96 -12.15 2.83 10.44
CA PRO A 96 -13.09 2.51 9.35
C PRO A 96 -14.47 2.01 9.81
N ASP A 97 -14.59 1.65 11.09
CA ASP A 97 -15.80 1.15 11.76
C ASP A 97 -16.69 2.25 12.36
N SER A 98 -16.36 3.52 12.17
CA SER A 98 -17.23 4.59 12.66
C SER A 98 -18.57 4.56 11.92
N ASP A 99 -19.64 4.42 12.70
CA ASP A 99 -21.04 4.50 12.31
C ASP A 99 -21.37 5.89 11.72
N ILE A 100 -20.83 6.22 10.54
CA ILE A 100 -21.19 7.42 9.80
C ILE A 100 -22.65 7.22 9.37
N VAL A 101 -23.55 7.85 10.11
CA VAL A 101 -24.97 7.89 9.75
C VAL A 101 -25.13 8.86 8.58
N ILE A 102 -25.14 8.30 7.38
CA ILE A 102 -25.44 9.05 6.15
C ILE A 102 -26.90 9.52 6.26
N PRO A 103 -27.19 10.82 6.04
CA PRO A 103 -28.57 11.29 6.02
C PRO A 103 -29.38 10.54 4.96
N PRO A 104 -30.73 10.44 5.10
CA PRO A 104 -31.57 9.80 4.11
C PRO A 104 -31.27 10.33 2.71
N ILE A 105 -31.00 9.42 1.77
CA ILE A 105 -30.76 9.78 0.37
C ILE A 105 -32.12 10.13 -0.24
N ASP A 106 -32.30 11.39 -0.63
CA ASP A 106 -33.47 11.84 -1.36
C ASP A 106 -33.40 11.40 -2.83
N GLY A 107 -34.55 11.11 -3.44
CA GLY A 107 -34.64 10.72 -4.85
C GLY A 107 -35.66 9.61 -5.12
N THR A 108 -35.63 9.07 -6.35
CA THR A 108 -36.42 7.91 -6.74
C THR A 108 -35.88 6.63 -6.09
N ASP A 109 -36.71 5.60 -5.96
CA ASP A 109 -36.28 4.34 -5.34
C ASP A 109 -35.12 3.67 -6.10
N ALA A 110 -35.13 3.78 -7.44
CA ALA A 110 -34.03 3.30 -8.27
C ALA A 110 -32.72 4.05 -7.96
N PHE A 111 -32.76 5.38 -7.86
CA PHE A 111 -31.58 6.18 -7.51
C PHE A 111 -31.04 5.84 -6.12
N LYS A 112 -31.93 5.65 -5.14
CA LYS A 112 -31.51 5.25 -3.78
C LYS A 112 -30.84 3.88 -3.78
N ALA A 113 -31.34 2.94 -4.58
CA ALA A 113 -30.75 1.61 -4.71
C ALA A 113 -29.34 1.69 -5.33
N ASP A 114 -29.20 2.41 -6.45
CA ASP A 114 -27.91 2.57 -7.16
C ASP A 114 -26.84 3.22 -6.27
N ILE A 115 -27.20 4.29 -5.56
CA ILE A 115 -26.29 4.97 -4.64
C ILE A 115 -25.92 4.06 -3.47
N THR A 116 -26.88 3.34 -2.90
CA THR A 116 -26.62 2.39 -1.80
C THR A 116 -25.64 1.30 -2.23
N GLU A 117 -25.82 0.75 -3.42
CA GLU A 117 -24.92 -0.25 -4.00
C GLU A 117 -23.51 0.32 -4.20
N ALA A 118 -23.40 1.52 -4.79
CA ALA A 118 -22.12 2.21 -4.96
C ALA A 118 -21.39 2.44 -3.62
N PHE A 119 -22.11 2.85 -2.57
CA PHE A 119 -21.52 3.01 -1.24
C PHE A 119 -21.04 1.69 -0.64
N ASN A 120 -21.80 0.59 -0.80
CA ASN A 120 -21.37 -0.73 -0.34
C ASN A 120 -20.11 -1.21 -1.08
N LEU A 121 -20.06 -1.00 -2.41
CA LEU A 121 -18.89 -1.33 -3.22
C LEU A 121 -17.66 -0.52 -2.79
N LEU A 122 -17.83 0.79 -2.55
CA LEU A 122 -16.75 1.63 -2.02
C LEU A 122 -16.31 1.14 -0.64
N LYS A 123 -17.23 0.80 0.26
CA LYS A 123 -16.90 0.29 1.59
C LYS A 123 -16.07 -0.99 1.54
N GLU A 124 -16.38 -1.90 0.62
CA GLU A 124 -15.66 -3.17 0.46
C GLU A 124 -14.32 -3.02 -0.26
N LYS A 125 -14.26 -2.21 -1.34
CA LYS A 125 -13.11 -2.15 -2.24
C LYS A 125 -12.12 -1.02 -1.92
N ASP A 126 -12.60 0.10 -1.39
CA ASP A 126 -11.78 1.27 -1.06
C ASP A 126 -12.40 2.09 0.10
N CYS A 127 -12.10 1.66 1.32
CA CYS A 127 -12.65 2.25 2.54
C CYS A 127 -12.31 3.74 2.71
N PHE A 128 -11.20 4.22 2.14
CA PHE A 128 -10.84 5.64 2.22
C PHE A 128 -11.75 6.50 1.34
N SER A 129 -12.03 6.06 0.12
CA SER A 129 -12.96 6.73 -0.78
C SER A 129 -14.39 6.72 -0.22
N TYR A 130 -14.80 5.62 0.43
CA TYR A 130 -16.07 5.55 1.17
C TYR A 130 -16.16 6.63 2.25
N VAL A 131 -15.16 6.71 3.15
CA VAL A 131 -15.14 7.69 4.25
C VAL A 131 -15.15 9.12 3.71
N ALA A 132 -14.38 9.41 2.67
CA ALA A 132 -14.35 10.74 2.06
C ALA A 132 -15.71 11.15 1.50
N ALA A 133 -16.37 10.27 0.74
CA ALA A 133 -17.69 10.51 0.16
C ALA A 133 -18.76 10.68 1.25
N ALA A 134 -18.80 9.78 2.25
CA ALA A 134 -19.76 9.84 3.34
C ALA A 134 -19.59 11.12 4.19
N THR A 135 -18.34 11.51 4.49
CA THR A 135 -18.03 12.73 5.23
C THR A 135 -18.46 13.99 4.47
N TYR A 136 -18.24 14.01 3.15
CA TYR A 136 -18.69 15.12 2.30
C TYR A 136 -20.21 15.30 2.38
N ILE A 137 -20.98 14.21 2.21
CA ILE A 137 -22.44 14.23 2.28
C ILE A 137 -22.95 14.70 3.64
N VAL A 138 -22.39 14.18 4.74
CA VAL A 138 -22.77 14.61 6.09
C VAL A 138 -22.47 16.09 6.29
N ARG A 139 -21.34 16.60 5.76
CA ARG A 139 -20.97 18.02 5.88
C ARG A 139 -21.88 18.93 5.06
N THR A 140 -22.28 18.52 3.85
CA THR A 140 -23.10 19.34 2.95
C THR A 140 -24.59 19.25 3.24
N HIS A 141 -25.09 18.09 3.68
CA HIS A 141 -26.53 17.84 3.87
C HIS A 141 -26.93 17.60 5.33
N GLY A 142 -25.99 17.32 6.24
CA GLY A 142 -26.26 17.15 7.67
C GLY A 142 -26.35 18.45 8.47
N ARG A 143 -25.91 19.59 7.92
CA ARG A 143 -26.01 20.93 8.56
C ARG A 143 -27.40 21.56 8.46
N GLY A 144 -28.43 20.77 8.71
CA GLY A 144 -29.83 21.15 8.65
C GLY A 144 -30.61 20.78 9.90
N ARG A 145 -30.07 21.08 11.10
CA ARG A 145 -30.80 21.25 12.39
C ARG A 145 -29.79 21.45 13.54
N GLY A 146 -29.53 22.70 13.91
CA GLY A 146 -28.92 23.05 15.20
C GLY A 146 -27.58 23.80 15.15
N GLY A 147 -27.66 25.13 15.27
CA GLY A 147 -26.92 25.88 16.29
C GLY A 147 -25.39 26.09 16.17
N HIS A 148 -25.05 27.36 15.89
CA HIS A 148 -23.89 28.12 16.37
C HIS A 148 -22.59 28.15 15.55
N SER A 149 -22.44 29.29 14.85
CA SER A 149 -21.19 30.02 14.68
C SER A 149 -20.47 30.23 16.02
N THR A 150 -19.15 30.02 16.07
CA THR A 150 -18.24 31.06 16.55
C THR A 150 -16.81 30.82 16.03
N HIS A 151 -16.17 31.94 15.70
CA HIS A 151 -14.82 32.17 15.20
C HIS A 151 -13.70 31.52 16.02
N ILE A 152 -12.59 31.19 15.37
CA ILE A 152 -11.26 31.28 16.00
C ILE A 152 -10.29 31.90 14.99
N LEU A 153 -9.59 32.92 15.49
CA LEU A 153 -8.47 33.67 14.91
C LEU A 153 -7.27 32.77 14.54
#